data_AF-A0A2Y9KRH4-F1
#
_entry.id   AF-A0A2Y9KRH4-F1
#
_cell.length_a   1.000
_cell.length_b   1.000
_cell.length_c   1.000
_cell.angle_alpha   90.00
_cell.angle_beta   90.00
_cell.angle_gamma   90.00
#
_symmetry.space_group_name_H-M   'P 1'
#
loop_
_entity.id
_entity.type
_entity.pdbx_description
1 polymer ?
#
loop_
_entity_poly.entity_id
_entity_poly.type
_entity_poly.pdbx_seq_one_letter_code
_entity_poly.pdbx_strand_id
1 'polypeptide(L)'
;MVPRVQLPPEIQLAQRLAGNEQVTRDRAVKRLRKYIVARTQRAAGGFTHDELLKVWKGLFYCMWMQDKPLLQEELGRTIAQLLHAFQTTEAQHLFLRTFWQTMNREWAGIDRLRLDKFYMLMRMVLNESLKALKTRGWEERQMEQLLELLTTEILHPDSQAPSGVKSHFLEIFLEELSKVGAAELTADQNLKFIEPFCVIAARTQDPLVLHNITRGVFEAIVEQAPFAIEDLLDELDAQEGEEGTSEDEECERDAPSGTSEDEECERDAPSVEPGSPRGAAPPDRSDEPLGRGEDAVGPVLQFDYEAVAGKLFAVASEQSTPSQNRKRLYKVIRKLQDLAEGIFPEDDVPEKAYRNLRDKEQERRPRKRLPKARSQNHPGKGRKEDSCPDPSSGSKRRMRRRRRRGSGAESVAPQEQRGGPGGRGARKKRRRLRAGARVKGARCQELQTEERPLQSRK
;
A
#
# COMPACT_ATOMS: atom_id res chain seq x y z
N MET A 1 -45.37 -32.81 15.06
CA MET A 1 -44.78 -31.53 14.64
C MET A 1 -43.46 -31.36 15.39
N VAL A 2 -42.32 -31.44 14.71
CA VAL A 2 -41.02 -31.20 15.37
C VAL A 2 -40.98 -29.70 15.73
N PRO A 3 -40.65 -29.32 16.98
CA PRO A 3 -40.53 -27.91 17.33
C PRO A 3 -39.49 -27.28 16.42
N ARG A 4 -39.83 -26.21 15.70
CA ARG A 4 -38.83 -25.40 15.02
C ARG A 4 -37.94 -24.82 16.11
N VAL A 5 -36.79 -25.44 16.34
CA VAL A 5 -35.73 -24.88 17.19
C VAL A 5 -35.46 -23.48 16.65
N GLN A 6 -35.77 -22.47 17.46
CA GLN A 6 -35.52 -21.08 17.06
C GLN A 6 -34.01 -20.92 16.97
N LEU A 7 -33.51 -20.76 15.74
CA LEU A 7 -32.09 -20.55 15.51
C LEU A 7 -31.67 -19.22 16.17
N PRO A 8 -30.45 -19.13 16.72
CA PRO A 8 -29.89 -17.87 17.19
C PRO A 8 -30.05 -16.75 16.14
N PRO A 9 -30.28 -15.50 16.57
CA PRO A 9 -30.54 -14.37 15.66
C PRO A 9 -29.41 -14.17 14.65
N GLU A 10 -28.16 -14.45 15.02
CA GLU A 10 -26.97 -14.39 14.14
C GLU A 10 -27.08 -15.36 12.98
N ILE A 11 -27.56 -16.58 13.24
CA ILE A 11 -27.72 -17.62 12.22
C ILE A 11 -28.84 -17.23 11.27
N GLN A 12 -29.96 -16.71 11.79
CA GLN A 12 -31.05 -16.24 10.95
C GLN A 12 -30.64 -15.06 10.07
N LEU A 13 -29.84 -14.12 10.61
CA LEU A 13 -29.27 -13.01 9.85
C LEU A 13 -28.28 -13.51 8.79
N ALA A 14 -27.37 -14.41 9.15
CA ALA A 14 -26.40 -14.98 8.23
C ALA A 14 -27.07 -15.73 7.06
N GLN A 15 -28.13 -16.49 7.33
CA GLN A 15 -28.93 -17.16 6.29
C GLN A 15 -29.59 -16.17 5.32
N ARG A 16 -30.09 -15.04 5.83
CA ARG A 16 -30.70 -13.99 4.99
C ARG A 16 -29.66 -13.22 4.18
N LEU A 17 -28.48 -12.98 4.74
CA LEU A 17 -27.33 -12.38 4.05
C LEU A 17 -26.82 -13.27 2.90
N ALA A 18 -26.86 -14.59 3.08
CA ALA A 18 -26.52 -15.57 2.06
C ALA A 18 -27.72 -15.93 1.13
N GLY A 19 -28.82 -15.18 1.19
CA GLY A 19 -30.01 -15.43 0.37
C GLY A 19 -29.80 -15.10 -1.11
N ASN A 20 -30.53 -15.79 -1.99
CA ASN A 20 -30.39 -15.62 -3.44
C ASN A 20 -30.94 -14.26 -3.93
N GLU A 21 -32.00 -13.76 -3.30
CA GLU A 21 -32.64 -12.50 -3.70
C GLU A 21 -31.87 -11.29 -3.17
N GLN A 22 -31.49 -10.37 -4.08
CA GLN A 22 -30.78 -9.14 -3.73
C GLN A 22 -31.54 -8.31 -2.68
N VAL A 23 -32.85 -8.12 -2.87
CA VAL A 23 -33.69 -7.34 -1.93
C VAL A 23 -33.67 -7.93 -0.52
N THR A 24 -33.61 -9.26 -0.41
CA THR A 24 -33.53 -9.95 0.88
C THR A 24 -32.18 -9.71 1.55
N ARG A 25 -31.08 -9.75 0.78
CA ARG A 25 -29.73 -9.44 1.28
C ARG A 25 -29.61 -7.98 1.73
N ASP A 26 -30.06 -7.03 0.92
CA ASP A 26 -29.98 -5.59 1.23
C ASP A 26 -30.74 -5.26 2.51
N ARG A 27 -31.94 -5.84 2.68
CA ARG A 27 -32.71 -5.72 3.91
C ARG A 27 -32.00 -6.37 5.10
N ALA A 28 -31.30 -7.48 4.88
CA ALA A 28 -30.54 -8.16 5.93
C ALA A 28 -29.34 -7.34 6.40
N VAL A 29 -28.58 -6.70 5.49
CA VAL A 29 -27.47 -5.79 5.84
C VAL A 29 -27.98 -4.61 6.67
N LYS A 30 -29.07 -3.96 6.24
CA LYS A 30 -29.69 -2.86 7.01
C LYS A 30 -30.15 -3.30 8.40
N ARG A 31 -30.72 -4.50 8.51
CA ARG A 31 -31.12 -5.09 9.81
C ARG A 31 -29.91 -5.43 10.68
N LEU A 32 -28.83 -5.96 10.09
CA LEU A 32 -27.60 -6.28 10.80
C LEU A 32 -27.00 -5.03 11.44
N ARG A 33 -26.94 -3.90 10.72
CA ARG A 33 -26.44 -2.64 11.29
C ARG A 33 -27.22 -2.24 12.56
N LYS A 34 -28.55 -2.25 12.49
CA LYS A 34 -29.41 -1.97 13.66
C LYS A 34 -29.20 -2.96 14.80
N TYR A 35 -29.00 -4.23 14.46
CA TYR A 35 -28.75 -5.29 15.41
C TYR A 35 -27.43 -5.12 16.15
N ILE A 36 -26.35 -4.76 15.44
CA ILE A 36 -25.03 -4.48 16.02
C ILE A 36 -25.13 -3.33 17.02
N VAL A 37 -25.75 -2.21 16.63
CA VAL A 37 -25.93 -1.04 17.51
C VAL A 37 -26.68 -1.44 18.77
N ALA A 38 -27.84 -2.11 18.64
CA ALA A 38 -28.65 -2.49 19.80
C ALA A 38 -27.95 -3.48 20.74
N ARG A 39 -27.14 -4.41 20.20
CA ARG A 39 -26.47 -5.45 21.00
C ARG A 39 -25.23 -4.93 21.72
N THR A 40 -24.54 -3.94 21.14
CA THR A 40 -23.30 -3.37 21.70
C THR A 40 -23.53 -2.14 22.59
N GLN A 41 -24.75 -1.60 22.61
CA GLN A 41 -25.12 -0.49 23.50
C GLN A 41 -25.04 -0.81 25.01
N ARG A 42 -25.19 -2.08 25.40
CA ARG A 42 -25.14 -2.48 26.82
C ARG A 42 -23.72 -2.87 27.20
N ALA A 43 -23.21 -2.41 28.36
CA ALA A 43 -21.86 -2.74 28.82
C ALA A 43 -21.62 -4.27 29.03
N ALA A 44 -22.67 -5.02 29.40
CA ALA A 44 -22.63 -6.49 29.47
C ALA A 44 -23.07 -7.17 28.15
N GLY A 45 -23.44 -6.38 27.14
CA GLY A 45 -23.89 -6.82 25.84
C GLY A 45 -22.73 -6.81 24.85
N GLY A 46 -22.52 -7.93 24.20
CA GLY A 46 -21.48 -8.06 23.19
C GLY A 46 -21.78 -9.21 22.27
N PHE A 47 -20.91 -9.35 21.27
CA PHE A 47 -20.86 -10.57 20.49
C PHE A 47 -19.76 -11.46 21.03
N THR A 48 -20.03 -12.75 21.04
CA THR A 48 -18.99 -13.76 21.19
C THR A 48 -18.23 -13.92 19.87
N HIS A 49 -17.02 -14.47 19.95
CA HIS A 49 -16.18 -14.76 18.79
C HIS A 49 -16.92 -15.64 17.76
N ASP A 50 -17.53 -16.72 18.24
CA ASP A 50 -18.32 -17.67 17.44
C ASP A 50 -19.56 -17.06 16.78
N GLU A 51 -20.17 -16.05 17.40
CA GLU A 51 -21.31 -15.33 16.83
C GLU A 51 -20.88 -14.47 15.65
N LEU A 52 -19.78 -13.72 15.80
CA LEU A 52 -19.25 -12.89 14.72
C LEU A 52 -18.69 -13.71 13.55
N LEU A 53 -18.10 -14.89 13.80
CA LEU A 53 -17.74 -15.81 12.72
C LEU A 53 -18.94 -16.25 11.88
N LYS A 54 -20.11 -16.46 12.51
CA LYS A 54 -21.36 -16.80 11.80
C LYS A 54 -21.87 -15.61 11.00
N VAL A 55 -21.83 -14.40 11.58
CA VAL A 55 -22.20 -13.15 10.88
C VAL A 55 -21.29 -12.93 9.67
N TRP A 56 -19.97 -13.04 9.85
CA TRP A 56 -19.00 -12.88 8.76
C TRP A 56 -19.14 -13.92 7.66
N LYS A 57 -19.49 -15.17 8.00
CA LYS A 57 -19.84 -16.16 6.97
C LYS A 57 -21.04 -15.70 6.13
N GLY A 58 -22.06 -15.11 6.76
CA GLY A 58 -23.19 -14.50 6.06
C GLY A 58 -22.77 -13.33 5.15
N LEU A 59 -21.94 -12.41 5.67
CA LEU A 59 -21.42 -11.26 4.93
C LEU A 59 -20.52 -11.68 3.74
N PHE A 60 -19.68 -12.70 3.94
CA PHE A 60 -18.85 -13.28 2.90
C PHE A 60 -19.69 -13.78 1.73
N TYR A 61 -20.75 -14.55 1.99
CA TYR A 61 -21.64 -15.02 0.94
C TYR A 61 -22.54 -13.90 0.36
N CYS A 62 -22.86 -12.87 1.16
CA CYS A 62 -23.53 -11.68 0.64
C CYS A 62 -22.67 -11.00 -0.45
N MET A 63 -21.37 -10.83 -0.19
CA MET A 63 -20.41 -10.32 -1.16
C MET A 63 -20.21 -11.29 -2.32
N TRP A 64 -20.13 -12.60 -2.05
CA TRP A 64 -20.01 -13.65 -3.06
C TRP A 64 -21.09 -13.60 -4.13
N MET A 65 -22.35 -13.33 -3.73
CA MET A 65 -23.51 -13.28 -4.63
C MET A 65 -23.68 -11.95 -5.38
N GLN A 66 -22.84 -10.96 -5.14
CA GLN A 66 -22.88 -9.68 -5.87
C GLN A 66 -21.97 -9.74 -7.11
N ASP A 67 -22.57 -9.69 -8.29
CA ASP A 67 -21.86 -9.82 -9.57
C ASP A 67 -21.67 -8.49 -10.30
N LYS A 68 -22.45 -7.45 -9.95
CA LYS A 68 -22.37 -6.13 -10.63
C LYS A 68 -21.26 -5.28 -10.00
N PRO A 69 -20.24 -4.81 -10.76
CA PRO A 69 -19.07 -4.12 -10.20
C PRO A 69 -19.39 -2.94 -9.28
N LEU A 70 -20.23 -1.99 -9.73
CA LEU A 70 -20.61 -0.82 -8.91
C LEU A 70 -21.32 -1.23 -7.61
N LEU A 71 -22.14 -2.29 -7.66
CA LEU A 71 -22.82 -2.80 -6.47
C LEU A 71 -21.87 -3.61 -5.56
N GLN A 72 -20.80 -4.20 -6.10
CA GLN A 72 -19.75 -4.83 -5.29
C GLN A 72 -19.04 -3.78 -4.46
N GLU A 73 -18.71 -2.64 -5.07
CA GLU A 73 -18.06 -1.52 -4.40
C GLU A 73 -18.95 -0.93 -3.31
N GLU A 74 -20.20 -0.61 -3.63
CA GLU A 74 -21.19 -0.09 -2.67
C GLU A 74 -21.41 -1.07 -1.50
N LEU A 75 -21.56 -2.36 -1.81
CA LEU A 75 -21.72 -3.40 -0.80
C LEU A 75 -20.47 -3.53 0.07
N GLY A 76 -19.28 -3.54 -0.52
CA GLY A 76 -18.00 -3.60 0.20
C GLY A 76 -17.85 -2.44 1.17
N ARG A 77 -18.15 -1.21 0.72
CA ARG A 77 -18.16 -0.01 1.55
C ARG A 77 -19.15 -0.14 2.70
N THR A 78 -20.37 -0.58 2.40
CA THR A 78 -21.41 -0.79 3.42
C THR A 78 -20.99 -1.82 4.47
N ILE A 79 -20.37 -2.93 4.05
CA ILE A 79 -19.89 -3.99 4.95
C ILE A 79 -18.75 -3.47 5.83
N ALA A 80 -17.77 -2.77 5.25
CA ALA A 80 -16.64 -2.23 6.00
C ALA A 80 -17.10 -1.19 7.05
N GLN A 81 -18.04 -0.32 6.69
CA GLN A 81 -18.62 0.68 7.60
C GLN A 81 -19.46 0.09 8.74
N LEU A 82 -19.78 -1.21 8.74
CA LEU A 82 -20.40 -1.87 9.90
C LEU A 82 -19.49 -1.79 11.13
N LEU A 83 -18.17 -1.66 10.95
CA LEU A 83 -17.21 -1.46 12.05
C LEU A 83 -17.60 -0.29 12.96
N HIS A 84 -18.08 0.80 12.37
CA HIS A 84 -18.46 2.02 13.10
C HIS A 84 -19.82 1.92 13.78
N ALA A 85 -20.56 0.82 13.58
CA ALA A 85 -21.84 0.57 14.26
C ALA A 85 -21.66 -0.06 15.65
N PHE A 86 -20.46 -0.55 15.98
CA PHE A 86 -20.13 -1.12 17.28
C PHE A 86 -19.82 -0.01 18.28
N GLN A 87 -20.44 -0.06 19.46
CA GLN A 87 -20.28 0.97 20.49
C GLN A 87 -19.03 0.79 21.37
N THR A 88 -18.37 -0.37 21.31
CA THR A 88 -17.17 -0.66 22.11
C THR A 88 -15.99 -1.04 21.24
N THR A 89 -14.81 -0.60 21.66
CA THR A 89 -13.52 -0.95 21.06
C THR A 89 -13.31 -2.46 20.95
N GLU A 90 -13.62 -3.18 22.02
CA GLU A 90 -13.40 -4.63 22.09
C GLU A 90 -14.25 -5.37 21.04
N ALA A 91 -15.50 -4.94 20.84
CA ALA A 91 -16.37 -5.52 19.84
C ALA A 91 -15.94 -5.16 18.41
N GLN A 92 -15.41 -3.95 18.19
CA GLN A 92 -14.77 -3.58 16.91
C GLN A 92 -13.57 -4.46 16.60
N HIS A 93 -12.65 -4.62 17.56
CA HIS A 93 -11.48 -5.49 17.42
C HIS A 93 -11.89 -6.93 17.18
N LEU A 94 -12.91 -7.43 17.88
CA LEU A 94 -13.41 -8.79 17.66
C LEU A 94 -14.03 -8.96 16.26
N PHE A 95 -14.72 -7.93 15.76
CA PHE A 95 -15.24 -7.91 14.39
C PHE A 95 -14.13 -7.94 13.34
N LEU A 96 -13.06 -7.16 13.54
CA LEU A 96 -11.88 -7.19 12.66
C LEU A 96 -11.12 -8.51 12.74
N ARG A 97 -10.95 -9.07 13.93
CA ARG A 97 -10.27 -10.37 14.12
C ARG A 97 -11.01 -11.48 13.39
N THR A 98 -12.33 -11.55 13.58
CA THR A 98 -13.17 -12.57 12.93
C THR A 98 -13.31 -12.35 11.41
N PHE A 99 -13.13 -11.12 10.91
CA PHE A 99 -13.00 -10.84 9.47
C PHE A 99 -11.78 -11.55 8.88
N TRP A 100 -10.58 -11.28 9.41
CA TRP A 100 -9.35 -11.84 8.89
C TRP A 100 -9.33 -13.37 9.00
N GLN A 101 -9.84 -13.93 10.09
CA GLN A 101 -10.02 -15.37 10.24
C GLN A 101 -10.97 -15.97 9.19
N THR A 102 -12.07 -15.27 8.88
CA THR A 102 -13.00 -15.69 7.82
C THR A 102 -12.33 -15.63 6.45
N MET A 103 -11.61 -14.55 6.16
CA MET A 103 -10.86 -14.41 4.90
C MET A 103 -9.82 -15.51 4.76
N ASN A 104 -9.00 -15.75 5.79
CA ASN A 104 -7.98 -16.81 5.80
C ASN A 104 -8.58 -18.19 5.53
N ARG A 105 -9.71 -18.52 6.18
CA ARG A 105 -10.38 -19.82 6.04
C ARG A 105 -10.97 -20.03 4.64
N GLU A 106 -11.66 -19.02 4.11
CA GLU A 106 -12.43 -19.17 2.85
C GLU A 106 -11.58 -18.88 1.60
N TRP A 107 -10.39 -18.28 1.74
CA TRP A 107 -9.57 -17.79 0.63
C TRP A 107 -9.32 -18.84 -0.46
N ALA A 108 -8.95 -20.06 -0.07
CA ALA A 108 -8.66 -21.14 -1.01
C ALA A 108 -9.90 -21.60 -1.81
N GLY A 109 -11.11 -21.28 -1.32
CA GLY A 109 -12.37 -21.56 -1.99
C GLY A 109 -12.80 -20.49 -3.00
N ILE A 110 -12.15 -19.32 -3.02
CA ILE A 110 -12.48 -18.23 -3.94
C ILE A 110 -11.89 -18.53 -5.32
N ASP A 111 -12.74 -18.56 -6.34
CA ASP A 111 -12.27 -18.71 -7.72
C ASP A 111 -11.75 -17.37 -8.30
N ARG A 112 -10.95 -17.48 -9.36
CA ARG A 112 -10.27 -16.34 -9.99
C ARG A 112 -11.21 -15.21 -10.41
N LEU A 113 -12.46 -15.51 -10.81
CA LEU A 113 -13.41 -14.47 -11.28
C LEU A 113 -14.01 -13.65 -10.13
N ARG A 114 -13.88 -14.14 -8.90
CA ARG A 114 -14.40 -13.47 -7.69
C ARG A 114 -13.31 -12.84 -6.84
N LEU A 115 -12.04 -13.07 -7.16
CA LEU A 115 -10.91 -12.66 -6.32
C LEU A 115 -10.87 -11.14 -6.11
N ASP A 116 -11.03 -10.36 -7.18
CA ASP A 116 -10.84 -8.89 -7.16
C ASP A 116 -11.75 -8.18 -6.16
N LYS A 117 -13.02 -8.60 -6.07
CA LYS A 117 -13.96 -7.98 -5.13
C LYS A 117 -13.63 -8.29 -3.67
N PHE A 118 -12.99 -9.43 -3.39
CA PHE A 118 -12.52 -9.76 -2.04
C PHE A 118 -11.20 -9.04 -1.71
N TYR A 119 -10.32 -8.80 -2.69
CA TYR A 119 -9.20 -7.88 -2.53
C TYR A 119 -9.65 -6.46 -2.19
N MET A 120 -10.64 -5.95 -2.93
CA MET A 120 -11.27 -4.67 -2.66
C MET A 120 -11.90 -4.63 -1.26
N LEU A 121 -12.61 -5.68 -0.84
CA LEU A 121 -13.19 -5.76 0.50
C LEU A 121 -12.11 -5.69 1.60
N MET A 122 -11.00 -6.43 1.45
CA MET A 122 -9.88 -6.36 2.42
C MET A 122 -9.30 -4.94 2.50
N ARG A 123 -9.16 -4.25 1.37
CA ARG A 123 -8.71 -2.85 1.32
C ARG A 123 -9.67 -1.92 2.06
N MET A 124 -10.97 -2.04 1.81
CA MET A 124 -11.99 -1.22 2.48
C MET A 124 -12.06 -1.49 3.98
N VAL A 125 -11.98 -2.75 4.42
CA VAL A 125 -11.99 -3.08 5.85
C VAL A 125 -10.74 -2.55 6.56
N LEU A 126 -9.57 -2.64 5.93
CA LEU A 126 -8.35 -2.04 6.47
C LEU A 126 -8.48 -0.51 6.56
N ASN A 127 -8.97 0.15 5.51
CA ASN A 127 -9.19 1.59 5.49
C ASN A 127 -10.15 2.05 6.61
N GLU A 128 -11.28 1.37 6.77
CA GLU A 128 -12.24 1.68 7.84
C GLU A 128 -11.67 1.38 9.24
N SER A 129 -10.79 0.39 9.39
CA SER A 129 -10.08 0.17 10.67
C SER A 129 -9.11 1.30 11.03
N LEU A 130 -8.42 1.86 10.02
CA LEU A 130 -7.53 3.00 10.22
C LEU A 130 -8.33 4.28 10.50
N LYS A 131 -9.46 4.50 9.81
CA LYS A 131 -10.39 5.60 10.12
C LYS A 131 -10.91 5.51 11.55
N ALA A 132 -11.21 4.31 12.06
CA ALA A 132 -11.63 4.14 13.44
C ALA A 132 -10.53 4.60 14.43
N LEU A 133 -9.25 4.31 14.16
CA LEU A 133 -8.13 4.85 14.95
C LEU A 133 -8.02 6.37 14.84
N LYS A 134 -8.15 6.91 13.64
CA LYS A 134 -8.14 8.36 13.38
C LYS A 134 -9.19 9.10 14.21
N THR A 135 -10.43 8.60 14.26
CA THR A 135 -11.50 9.22 15.07
C THR A 135 -11.21 9.27 16.58
N ARG A 136 -10.21 8.52 17.05
CA ARG A 136 -9.75 8.48 18.43
C ARG A 136 -8.43 9.22 18.64
N GLY A 137 -7.97 9.98 17.64
CA GLY A 137 -6.74 10.75 17.72
C GLY A 137 -5.48 9.88 17.78
N TRP A 138 -5.47 8.72 17.12
CA TRP A 138 -4.29 7.87 17.03
C TRP A 138 -3.73 7.44 18.40
N GLU A 139 -4.63 7.06 19.32
CA GLU A 139 -4.24 6.57 20.65
C GLU A 139 -3.32 5.36 20.53
N GLU A 140 -2.14 5.45 21.16
CA GLU A 140 -1.07 4.44 21.05
C GLU A 140 -1.54 3.03 21.43
N ARG A 141 -2.30 2.88 22.52
CA ARG A 141 -2.85 1.58 22.94
C ARG A 141 -3.74 0.95 21.87
N GLN A 142 -4.51 1.77 21.16
CA GLN A 142 -5.42 1.32 20.10
C GLN A 142 -4.64 0.95 18.84
N MET A 143 -3.60 1.71 18.51
CA MET A 143 -2.68 1.39 17.43
C MET A 143 -1.99 0.04 17.67
N GLU A 144 -1.44 -0.16 18.86
CA GLU A 144 -0.80 -1.42 19.26
C GLU A 144 -1.77 -2.61 19.17
N GLN A 145 -3.00 -2.46 19.68
CA GLN A 145 -4.02 -3.51 19.62
C GLN A 145 -4.41 -3.87 18.18
N LEU A 146 -4.53 -2.88 17.29
CA LEU A 146 -4.81 -3.14 15.88
C LEU A 146 -3.62 -3.83 15.20
N LEU A 147 -2.40 -3.35 15.43
CA LEU A 147 -1.17 -3.92 14.86
C LEU A 147 -0.94 -5.36 15.33
N GLU A 148 -1.15 -5.64 16.62
CA GLU A 148 -1.08 -6.99 17.18
C GLU A 148 -2.10 -7.90 16.51
N LEU A 149 -3.34 -7.43 16.33
CA LEU A 149 -4.39 -8.18 15.64
C LEU A 149 -3.99 -8.50 14.19
N LEU A 150 -3.58 -7.50 13.40
CA LEU A 150 -3.23 -7.68 11.99
C LEU A 150 -2.02 -8.61 11.83
N THR A 151 -0.98 -8.42 12.64
CA THR A 151 0.23 -9.24 12.58
C THR A 151 -0.04 -10.68 13.04
N THR A 152 -0.83 -10.88 14.09
CA THR A 152 -1.21 -12.21 14.59
C THR A 152 -2.04 -12.98 13.57
N GLU A 153 -3.07 -12.34 13.02
CA GLU A 153 -4.01 -13.02 12.13
C GLU A 153 -3.46 -13.20 10.71
N ILE A 154 -2.55 -12.35 10.23
CA ILE A 154 -2.09 -12.38 8.83
C ILE A 154 -0.65 -12.83 8.69
N LEU A 155 0.28 -12.28 9.48
CA LEU A 155 1.72 -12.42 9.22
C LEU A 155 2.44 -13.39 10.15
N HIS A 156 1.84 -13.76 11.28
CA HIS A 156 2.43 -14.69 12.23
C HIS A 156 2.72 -16.05 11.56
N PRO A 157 3.85 -16.72 11.86
CA PRO A 157 4.18 -18.03 11.28
C PRO A 157 3.09 -19.09 11.50
N ASP A 158 2.43 -19.06 12.65
CA ASP A 158 1.33 -19.97 13.00
C ASP A 158 -0.01 -19.57 12.38
N SER A 159 -0.10 -18.39 11.77
CA SER A 159 -1.30 -17.98 11.06
C SER A 159 -1.52 -18.91 9.86
N GLN A 160 -2.76 -19.40 9.75
CA GLN A 160 -3.24 -20.15 8.59
C GLN A 160 -3.54 -19.25 7.38
N ALA A 161 -3.08 -18.00 7.38
CA ALA A 161 -3.24 -17.05 6.28
C ALA A 161 -2.55 -17.56 5.00
N PRO A 162 -3.30 -17.69 3.89
CA PRO A 162 -2.70 -18.06 2.61
C PRO A 162 -1.80 -16.95 2.05
N SER A 163 -0.86 -17.33 1.18
CA SER A 163 0.11 -16.39 0.60
C SER A 163 -0.55 -15.21 -0.11
N GLY A 164 -1.68 -15.42 -0.80
CA GLY A 164 -2.41 -14.33 -1.48
C GLY A 164 -2.94 -13.27 -0.51
N VAL A 165 -3.38 -13.66 0.69
CA VAL A 165 -3.82 -12.71 1.73
C VAL A 165 -2.62 -11.94 2.28
N LYS A 166 -1.52 -12.65 2.57
CA LYS A 166 -0.27 -12.03 3.07
C LYS A 166 0.30 -11.02 2.08
N SER A 167 0.41 -11.39 0.80
CA SER A 167 0.91 -10.50 -0.25
C SER A 167 0.05 -9.26 -0.38
N HIS A 168 -1.27 -9.43 -0.54
CA HIS A 168 -2.17 -8.29 -0.71
C HIS A 168 -2.18 -7.37 0.51
N PHE A 169 -2.21 -7.92 1.73
CA PHE A 169 -2.12 -7.11 2.94
C PHE A 169 -0.85 -6.25 2.96
N LEU A 170 0.31 -6.84 2.66
CA LEU A 170 1.59 -6.13 2.65
C LEU A 170 1.68 -5.07 1.55
N GLU A 171 1.05 -5.31 0.39
CA GLU A 171 0.99 -4.35 -0.71
C GLU A 171 0.13 -3.14 -0.36
N ILE A 172 -1.03 -3.35 0.26
CA ILE A 172 -1.99 -2.25 0.52
C ILE A 172 -1.77 -1.52 1.84
N PHE A 173 -1.00 -2.10 2.78
CA PHE A 173 -0.94 -1.58 4.15
C PHE A 173 -0.49 -0.12 4.21
N LEU A 174 0.65 0.19 3.58
CA LEU A 174 1.20 1.53 3.59
C LEU A 174 0.33 2.51 2.79
N GLU A 175 -0.24 2.07 1.66
CA GLU A 175 -1.15 2.88 0.84
C GLU A 175 -2.42 3.28 1.59
N GLU A 176 -3.02 2.36 2.36
CA GLU A 176 -4.22 2.68 3.14
C GLU A 176 -3.90 3.52 4.37
N LEU A 177 -2.72 3.32 4.97
CA LEU A 177 -2.24 4.17 6.06
C LEU A 177 -2.02 5.61 5.58
N SER A 178 -1.39 5.81 4.42
CA SER A 178 -1.12 7.14 3.90
C SER A 178 -2.41 7.90 3.55
N LYS A 179 -3.40 7.22 2.95
CA LYS A 179 -4.72 7.81 2.66
C LYS A 179 -5.46 8.36 3.87
N VAL A 180 -5.30 7.75 5.04
CA VAL A 180 -6.04 8.13 6.26
C VAL A 180 -5.21 9.05 7.16
N GLY A 181 -3.91 8.79 7.26
CA GLY A 181 -3.04 9.35 8.29
C GLY A 181 -1.97 10.33 7.82
N ALA A 182 -1.70 10.49 6.52
CA ALA A 182 -0.62 11.37 6.05
C ALA A 182 -0.65 12.79 6.63
N ALA A 183 -1.84 13.38 6.76
CA ALA A 183 -2.01 14.75 7.27
C ALA A 183 -1.92 14.89 8.80
N GLU A 184 -1.95 13.79 9.57
CA GLU A 184 -2.06 13.85 11.05
C GLU A 184 -0.98 13.05 11.78
N LEU A 185 -0.40 12.04 11.14
CA LEU A 185 0.55 11.15 11.77
C LEU A 185 1.95 11.76 11.82
N THR A 186 2.54 11.75 13.00
CA THR A 186 3.94 12.14 13.17
C THR A 186 4.88 11.05 12.65
N ALA A 187 6.13 11.43 12.34
CA ALA A 187 7.18 10.48 11.96
C ALA A 187 7.38 9.35 12.99
N ASP A 188 7.28 9.66 14.28
CA ASP A 188 7.37 8.67 15.36
C ASP A 188 6.21 7.68 15.36
N GLN A 189 4.98 8.16 15.13
CA GLN A 189 3.81 7.29 15.03
C GLN A 189 3.90 6.40 13.79
N ASN A 190 4.37 6.93 12.68
CA ASN A 190 4.62 6.17 11.46
C ASN A 190 5.67 5.08 11.69
N LEU A 191 6.74 5.37 12.43
CA LEU A 191 7.71 4.36 12.83
C LEU A 191 7.04 3.22 13.63
N LYS A 192 6.17 3.54 14.60
CA LYS A 192 5.41 2.53 15.38
C LYS A 192 4.58 1.60 14.51
N PHE A 193 3.94 2.11 13.45
CA PHE A 193 3.22 1.27 12.48
C PHE A 193 4.13 0.30 11.73
N ILE A 194 5.39 0.68 11.49
CA ILE A 194 6.34 -0.12 10.72
C ILE A 194 7.13 -1.11 11.59
N GLU A 195 7.27 -0.88 12.90
CA GLU A 195 8.07 -1.73 13.79
C GLU A 195 7.75 -3.24 13.70
N PRO A 196 6.47 -3.67 13.67
CA PRO A 196 6.18 -5.10 13.59
C PRO A 196 6.72 -5.73 12.30
N PHE A 197 6.71 -4.98 11.19
CA PHE A 197 7.25 -5.44 9.91
C PHE A 197 8.78 -5.55 9.94
N CYS A 198 9.48 -4.67 10.68
CA CYS A 198 10.92 -4.80 10.91
C CYS A 198 11.25 -6.13 11.60
N VAL A 199 10.53 -6.46 12.68
CA VAL A 199 10.74 -7.69 13.45
C VAL A 199 10.41 -8.93 12.60
N ILE A 200 9.28 -8.91 11.88
CA ILE A 200 8.85 -10.04 11.04
C ILE A 200 9.81 -10.25 9.88
N ALA A 201 10.28 -9.18 9.22
CA ALA A 201 11.23 -9.29 8.12
C ALA A 201 12.59 -9.86 8.57
N ALA A 202 13.03 -9.54 9.80
CA ALA A 202 14.24 -10.14 10.35
C ALA A 202 14.06 -11.66 10.58
N ARG A 203 12.92 -12.10 11.13
CA ARG A 203 12.75 -13.48 11.63
C ARG A 203 12.12 -14.46 10.64
N THR A 204 11.42 -13.98 9.62
CA THR A 204 10.65 -14.83 8.70
C THR A 204 11.53 -15.84 7.97
N GLN A 205 11.01 -17.06 7.82
CA GLN A 205 11.61 -18.12 7.01
C GLN A 205 11.03 -18.17 5.59
N ASP A 206 9.92 -17.46 5.35
CA ASP A 206 9.27 -17.41 4.04
C ASP A 206 9.90 -16.30 3.18
N PRO A 207 10.61 -16.65 2.08
CA PRO A 207 11.24 -15.66 1.21
C PRO A 207 10.25 -14.74 0.51
N LEU A 208 9.00 -15.20 0.30
CA LEU A 208 7.95 -14.40 -0.34
C LEU A 208 7.46 -13.31 0.62
N VAL A 209 7.21 -13.65 1.88
CA VAL A 209 6.84 -12.66 2.91
C VAL A 209 7.94 -11.62 3.07
N LEU A 210 9.21 -12.05 3.13
CA LEU A 210 10.34 -11.11 3.17
C LEU A 210 10.36 -10.19 1.94
N HIS A 211 10.18 -10.75 0.74
CA HIS A 211 10.15 -9.96 -0.49
C HIS A 211 9.02 -8.92 -0.46
N ASN A 212 7.83 -9.32 -0.05
CA ASN A 212 6.66 -8.45 -0.02
C ASN A 212 6.79 -7.37 1.06
N ILE A 213 7.35 -7.66 2.23
CA ILE A 213 7.65 -6.61 3.23
C ILE A 213 8.71 -5.65 2.69
N THR A 214 9.78 -6.19 2.09
CA THR A 214 10.85 -5.36 1.52
C THR A 214 10.29 -4.40 0.49
N ARG A 215 9.47 -4.89 -0.44
CA ARG A 215 8.92 -4.10 -1.54
C ARG A 215 7.75 -3.22 -1.12
N GLY A 216 6.71 -3.81 -0.54
CA GLY A 216 5.46 -3.13 -0.23
C GLY A 216 5.53 -2.18 0.98
N VAL A 217 6.55 -2.33 1.83
CA VAL A 217 6.74 -1.45 2.99
C VAL A 217 8.02 -0.63 2.83
N PHE A 218 9.20 -1.26 2.85
CA PHE A 218 10.44 -0.47 2.96
C PHE A 218 10.86 0.24 1.67
N GLU A 219 10.77 -0.43 0.52
CA GLU A 219 11.05 0.21 -0.77
C GLU A 219 9.99 1.25 -1.09
N ALA A 220 8.72 1.01 -0.76
CA ALA A 220 7.66 2.01 -0.88
C ALA A 220 7.95 3.28 -0.06
N ILE A 221 8.47 3.17 1.18
CA ILE A 221 8.91 4.33 1.98
C ILE A 221 10.05 5.09 1.28
N VAL A 222 11.01 4.38 0.68
CA VAL A 222 12.14 4.98 -0.03
C VAL A 222 11.69 5.69 -1.30
N GLU A 223 10.79 5.08 -2.08
CA GLU A 223 10.23 5.64 -3.32
C GLU A 223 9.37 6.87 -3.04
N GLN A 224 8.67 6.91 -1.91
CA GLN A 224 7.83 8.03 -1.50
C GLN A 224 8.61 9.17 -0.84
N ALA A 225 9.85 8.94 -0.39
CA ALA A 225 10.64 9.91 0.35
C ALA A 225 10.84 11.27 -0.36
N PRO A 226 11.11 11.34 -1.67
CA PRO A 226 11.31 12.61 -2.35
C PRO A 226 10.06 13.50 -2.33
N PHE A 227 8.88 12.89 -2.46
CA PHE A 227 7.60 13.59 -2.38
C PHE A 227 7.26 14.03 -0.96
N ALA A 228 7.56 13.19 0.05
CA ALA A 228 7.38 13.56 1.45
C ALA A 228 8.21 14.81 1.81
N ILE A 229 9.45 14.87 1.34
CA ILE A 229 10.35 16.00 1.60
C ILE A 229 9.89 17.25 0.84
N GLU A 230 9.38 17.11 -0.39
CA GLU A 230 8.78 18.23 -1.12
C GLU A 230 7.55 18.79 -0.39
N ASP A 231 6.63 17.93 0.05
CA ASP A 231 5.45 18.33 0.83
C ASP A 231 5.87 19.09 2.11
N LEU A 232 6.90 18.61 2.81
CA LEU A 232 7.41 19.26 4.01
C LEU A 232 8.05 20.63 3.71
N LEU A 233 8.76 20.78 2.59
CA LEU A 233 9.35 22.06 2.19
C LEU A 233 8.27 23.06 1.78
N ASP A 234 7.29 22.64 0.98
CA ASP A 234 6.17 23.49 0.58
C ASP A 234 5.34 23.95 1.81
N GLU A 235 5.20 23.12 2.85
CA GLU A 235 4.58 23.49 4.13
C GLU A 235 5.37 24.54 4.93
N LEU A 236 6.71 24.47 4.93
CA LEU A 236 7.57 25.44 5.62
C LEU A 236 7.56 26.80 4.88
N ASP A 237 7.64 26.79 3.55
CA ASP A 237 7.59 28.00 2.73
C ASP A 237 6.25 28.75 2.91
N ALA A 238 5.14 28.01 3.06
CA ALA A 238 3.82 28.59 3.33
C ALA A 238 3.74 29.27 4.71
N GLN A 239 4.44 28.75 5.73
CA GLN A 239 4.50 29.36 7.06
C GLN A 239 5.37 30.63 7.07
N GLU A 240 6.49 30.65 6.33
CA GLU A 240 7.35 31.82 6.21
C GLU A 240 6.68 32.97 5.43
N GLY A 241 5.81 32.65 4.46
CA GLY A 241 5.06 33.65 3.69
C GLY A 241 3.98 34.41 4.48
N GLU A 242 3.48 33.85 5.59
CA GLU A 242 2.48 34.53 6.44
C GLU A 242 3.14 35.48 7.47
N GLU A 243 4.36 35.21 7.92
CA GLU A 243 5.10 36.09 8.85
C GLU A 243 5.76 37.32 8.16
N GLY A 244 5.81 37.36 6.83
CA GLY A 244 6.47 38.41 6.05
C GLY A 244 5.60 39.60 5.59
N THR A 245 4.37 39.76 6.10
CA THR A 245 3.41 40.80 5.61
C THR A 245 3.08 41.91 6.62
N SER A 246 3.99 42.24 7.53
CA SER A 246 3.94 43.49 8.29
C SER A 246 5.28 44.21 8.15
N GLU A 247 5.26 45.48 7.75
CA GLU A 247 6.41 46.32 7.33
C GLU A 247 6.69 46.08 5.81
N ASP A 248 6.30 46.90 4.85
CA ASP A 248 6.20 48.36 4.76
C ASP A 248 5.30 48.77 3.58
N GLU A 249 4.30 49.62 3.80
CA GLU A 249 3.73 50.49 2.75
C GLU A 249 3.62 51.89 3.37
N GLU A 250 4.73 52.63 3.27
CA GLU A 250 4.78 54.04 3.63
C GLU A 250 3.90 54.86 2.69
N CYS A 251 3.21 55.83 3.29
CA CYS A 251 2.35 56.79 2.64
C CYS A 251 3.13 57.68 1.65
N GLU A 252 2.68 57.75 0.40
CA GLU A 252 2.81 58.98 -0.38
C GLU A 252 1.45 59.46 -0.89
N ARG A 253 1.22 60.74 -0.59
CA ARG A 253 0.01 61.51 -0.80
C ARG A 253 0.42 62.59 -1.78
N ASP A 254 -0.17 62.64 -2.97
CA ASP A 254 -0.27 63.87 -3.74
C ASP A 254 -1.56 63.90 -4.57
N ALA A 255 -2.23 65.04 -4.50
CA ALA A 255 -3.56 65.36 -5.02
C ALA A 255 -3.44 66.51 -6.06
N PRO A 256 -4.52 67.16 -6.56
CA PRO A 256 -5.85 66.71 -7.01
C PRO A 256 -6.24 67.31 -8.41
N SER A 257 -7.47 67.01 -8.86
CA SER A 257 -8.42 67.90 -9.57
C SER A 257 -8.81 67.55 -11.03
N GLY A 258 -10.13 67.41 -11.26
CA GLY A 258 -10.75 67.38 -12.59
C GLY A 258 -12.18 66.80 -12.61
N THR A 259 -13.16 67.64 -12.27
CA THR A 259 -14.61 67.68 -12.65
C THR A 259 -15.00 66.92 -13.95
N SER A 260 -16.20 66.36 -14.19
CA SER A 260 -17.56 66.52 -13.62
C SER A 260 -18.59 65.59 -14.33
N GLU A 261 -19.81 65.51 -13.78
CA GLU A 261 -21.14 65.15 -14.37
C GLU A 261 -21.35 63.69 -14.81
N ASP A 262 -22.50 63.04 -14.72
CA ASP A 262 -23.79 63.13 -14.02
C ASP A 262 -24.54 61.84 -14.46
N GLU A 263 -25.44 61.32 -13.61
CA GLU A 263 -26.73 60.64 -13.95
C GLU A 263 -27.13 59.62 -12.86
N GLU A 264 -28.13 60.05 -12.08
CA GLU A 264 -29.08 59.27 -11.28
C GLU A 264 -29.88 58.34 -12.22
N CYS A 265 -30.70 57.35 -11.88
CA CYS A 265 -31.49 56.89 -10.75
C CYS A 265 -31.89 55.42 -11.16
N GLU A 266 -32.41 54.49 -10.38
CA GLU A 266 -33.70 54.54 -9.70
C GLU A 266 -33.93 53.18 -9.00
N ARG A 267 -34.74 53.20 -7.95
CA ARG A 267 -35.10 52.08 -7.08
C ARG A 267 -36.24 51.28 -7.71
N ASP A 268 -36.35 50.00 -7.37
CA ASP A 268 -37.66 49.46 -7.00
C ASP A 268 -37.59 48.15 -6.21
N ALA A 269 -38.21 48.19 -5.03
CA ALA A 269 -38.67 47.03 -4.27
C ALA A 269 -40.06 47.38 -3.72
N PRO A 270 -41.02 46.45 -3.78
CA PRO A 270 -41.75 46.03 -2.57
C PRO A 270 -42.00 44.50 -2.54
N SER A 271 -41.76 43.77 -1.43
CA SER A 271 -42.69 43.47 -0.29
C SER A 271 -44.01 42.78 -0.75
N VAL A 272 -44.47 41.58 -0.32
CA VAL A 272 -44.82 41.06 1.04
C VAL A 272 -45.22 39.55 0.97
N GLU A 273 -44.61 38.69 1.84
CA GLU A 273 -45.07 37.57 2.74
C GLU A 273 -46.28 36.61 2.41
N PRO A 274 -46.58 35.52 3.18
CA PRO A 274 -45.78 34.54 3.96
C PRO A 274 -46.22 33.05 3.81
N GLY A 275 -45.36 32.09 4.19
CA GLY A 275 -45.73 30.67 4.37
C GLY A 275 -44.63 29.81 5.04
N SER A 276 -44.79 29.57 6.34
CA SER A 276 -43.92 28.82 7.28
C SER A 276 -44.03 27.27 7.14
N PRO A 277 -43.33 26.41 7.93
CA PRO A 277 -41.89 26.20 8.10
C PRO A 277 -41.41 24.72 8.04
N ARG A 278 -40.08 24.54 7.96
CA ARG A 278 -39.20 23.51 8.59
C ARG A 278 -39.42 22.00 8.34
N GLY A 279 -38.35 21.34 7.89
CA GLY A 279 -38.16 19.89 8.06
C GLY A 279 -36.86 19.29 7.49
N ALA A 280 -35.70 19.75 7.98
CA ALA A 280 -34.38 19.09 8.01
C ALA A 280 -33.97 18.11 6.88
N ALA A 281 -33.14 18.58 5.95
CA ALA A 281 -32.28 17.75 5.11
C ALA A 281 -30.98 17.39 5.87
N PRO A 282 -30.44 16.15 5.73
CA PRO A 282 -29.22 15.74 6.41
C PRO A 282 -27.95 16.30 5.72
N PRO A 283 -26.90 16.64 6.48
CA PRO A 283 -25.58 16.96 5.93
C PRO A 283 -24.78 15.66 5.79
N ASP A 284 -24.29 15.37 4.59
CA ASP A 284 -22.93 14.87 4.34
C ASP A 284 -22.82 14.58 2.84
N ARG A 285 -22.35 15.56 2.09
CA ARG A 285 -21.63 15.27 0.85
C ARG A 285 -20.18 15.33 1.25
N SER A 286 -19.57 14.16 1.38
CA SER A 286 -18.13 14.01 1.36
C SER A 286 -17.62 14.70 0.09
N ASP A 287 -16.89 15.80 0.29
CA ASP A 287 -16.11 16.47 -0.75
C ASP A 287 -14.98 15.52 -1.19
N GLU A 288 -15.30 14.63 -2.13
CA GLU A 288 -14.28 14.02 -2.99
C GLU A 288 -13.95 15.05 -4.07
N PRO A 289 -12.70 15.57 -4.16
CA PRO A 289 -12.31 16.42 -5.27
C PRO A 289 -12.21 15.56 -6.53
N LEU A 290 -13.31 15.50 -7.29
CA LEU A 290 -13.30 14.97 -8.64
C LEU A 290 -12.52 15.95 -9.53
N GLY A 291 -11.27 15.58 -9.82
CA GLY A 291 -10.44 16.25 -10.82
C GLY A 291 -9.19 16.91 -10.24
N ARG A 292 -8.19 16.10 -9.90
CA ARG A 292 -6.80 16.54 -9.81
C ARG A 292 -6.02 15.75 -10.85
N GLY A 293 -5.17 16.44 -11.62
CA GLY A 293 -4.47 15.91 -12.80
C GLY A 293 -3.74 14.59 -12.52
N GLU A 294 -3.53 13.81 -13.57
CA GLU A 294 -2.98 12.43 -13.55
C GLU A 294 -1.56 12.30 -12.95
N ASP A 295 -0.97 13.38 -12.43
CA ASP A 295 0.37 13.44 -11.84
C ASP A 295 0.38 13.83 -10.34
N ALA A 296 -0.77 13.98 -9.67
CA ALA A 296 -0.78 14.20 -8.22
C ALA A 296 -0.47 12.89 -7.49
N VAL A 297 0.79 12.75 -7.07
CA VAL A 297 1.20 11.71 -6.11
C VAL A 297 0.24 11.79 -4.92
N GLY A 298 -0.33 10.65 -4.54
CA GLY A 298 -1.28 10.56 -3.43
C GLY A 298 -0.64 11.00 -2.10
N PRO A 299 -1.43 11.13 -1.03
CA PRO A 299 -0.92 11.56 0.28
C PRO A 299 0.27 10.71 0.73
N VAL A 300 1.33 11.39 1.20
CA VAL A 300 2.62 10.77 1.55
C VAL A 300 2.85 10.81 3.06
N LEU A 301 3.42 9.73 3.61
CA LEU A 301 3.75 9.65 5.03
C LEU A 301 5.15 10.20 5.30
N GLN A 302 5.26 11.02 6.35
CA GLN A 302 6.55 11.52 6.84
C GLN A 302 7.24 10.46 7.72
N PHE A 303 8.53 10.24 7.51
CA PHE A 303 9.34 9.32 8.30
C PHE A 303 10.67 9.96 8.69
N ASP A 304 11.15 9.63 9.89
CA ASP A 304 12.55 9.80 10.24
C ASP A 304 13.33 8.60 9.67
N TYR A 305 13.99 8.83 8.53
CA TYR A 305 14.75 7.78 7.83
C TYR A 305 15.92 7.24 8.67
N GLU A 306 16.52 8.07 9.55
CA GLU A 306 17.58 7.63 10.46
C GLU A 306 17.00 6.69 11.52
N ALA A 307 15.86 7.04 12.11
CA ALA A 307 15.19 6.19 13.09
C ALA A 307 14.71 4.86 12.49
N VAL A 308 14.15 4.88 11.26
CA VAL A 308 13.73 3.67 10.54
C VAL A 308 14.95 2.78 10.23
N ALA A 309 16.05 3.37 9.74
CA ALA A 309 17.29 2.64 9.47
C ALA A 309 17.88 2.04 10.74
N GLY A 310 17.91 2.79 11.84
CA GLY A 310 18.40 2.36 13.14
C GLY A 310 17.59 1.19 13.70
N LYS A 311 16.25 1.27 13.66
CA LYS A 311 15.37 0.19 14.11
C LYS A 311 15.56 -1.08 13.28
N LEU A 312 15.64 -0.94 11.95
CA LEU A 312 15.91 -2.06 11.04
C LEU A 312 17.28 -2.68 11.28
N PHE A 313 18.31 -1.87 11.52
CA PHE A 313 19.65 -2.35 11.81
C PHE A 313 19.68 -3.13 13.13
N ALA A 314 19.02 -2.63 14.18
CA ALA A 314 18.95 -3.30 15.48
C ALA A 314 18.42 -4.73 15.33
N VAL A 315 17.27 -4.92 14.67
CA VAL A 315 16.68 -6.25 14.46
C VAL A 315 17.47 -7.12 13.47
N ALA A 316 18.04 -6.53 12.42
CA ALA A 316 18.81 -7.27 11.42
C ALA A 316 20.16 -7.75 11.95
N SER A 317 20.75 -7.03 12.91
CA SER A 317 22.04 -7.36 13.52
C SER A 317 21.98 -8.53 14.51
N GLU A 318 20.78 -8.95 14.93
CA GLU A 318 20.60 -10.09 15.83
C GLU A 318 21.19 -11.37 15.23
N GLN A 319 21.80 -12.20 16.08
CA GLN A 319 22.38 -13.48 15.68
C GLN A 319 21.30 -14.48 15.20
N SER A 320 20.06 -14.30 15.66
CA SER A 320 18.87 -15.07 15.29
C SER A 320 18.44 -14.84 13.83
N THR A 321 18.83 -13.71 13.23
CA THR A 321 18.39 -13.29 11.89
C THR A 321 19.08 -14.12 10.80
N PRO A 322 18.33 -14.79 9.91
CA PRO A 322 18.89 -15.56 8.79
C PRO A 322 19.76 -14.70 7.88
N SER A 323 20.85 -15.29 7.37
CA SER A 323 21.84 -14.57 6.55
C SER A 323 21.25 -13.97 5.26
N GLN A 324 20.26 -14.64 4.65
CA GLN A 324 19.55 -14.14 3.48
C GLN A 324 18.75 -12.88 3.81
N ASN A 325 18.08 -12.86 4.97
CA ASN A 325 17.30 -11.73 5.45
C ASN A 325 18.22 -10.55 5.71
N ARG A 326 19.31 -10.76 6.47
CA ARG A 326 20.33 -9.73 6.73
C ARG A 326 20.84 -9.06 5.46
N LYS A 327 21.17 -9.86 4.43
CA LYS A 327 21.67 -9.32 3.16
C LYS A 327 20.64 -8.45 2.44
N ARG A 328 19.35 -8.75 2.53
CA ARG A 328 18.29 -7.91 1.94
C ARG A 328 18.06 -6.66 2.77
N LEU A 329 17.93 -6.81 4.09
CA LEU A 329 17.69 -5.70 5.00
C LEU A 329 18.83 -4.68 4.98
N TYR A 330 20.09 -5.10 4.94
CA TYR A 330 21.22 -4.17 4.84
C TYR A 330 21.24 -3.33 3.55
N LYS A 331 20.66 -3.83 2.45
CA LYS A 331 20.51 -3.01 1.24
C LYS A 331 19.50 -1.90 1.45
N VAL A 332 18.38 -2.21 2.10
CA VAL A 332 17.33 -1.24 2.43
C VAL A 332 17.85 -0.21 3.43
N ILE A 333 18.51 -0.68 4.50
CA ILE A 333 19.11 0.19 5.53
C ILE A 333 20.08 1.19 4.89
N ARG A 334 20.91 0.73 3.95
CA ARG A 334 21.82 1.63 3.23
C ARG A 334 21.07 2.70 2.45
N LYS A 335 20.01 2.34 1.71
CA LYS A 335 19.17 3.32 1.00
C LYS A 335 18.55 4.35 1.96
N LEU A 336 18.07 3.90 3.12
CA LEU A 336 17.49 4.80 4.13
C LEU A 336 18.53 5.72 4.78
N GLN A 337 19.75 5.24 5.00
CA GLN A 337 20.88 6.06 5.46
C GLN A 337 21.30 7.08 4.41
N ASP A 338 21.40 6.66 3.14
CA ASP A 338 21.69 7.56 2.03
C ASP A 338 20.63 8.68 1.98
N LEU A 339 19.33 8.37 2.16
CA LEU A 339 18.25 9.36 2.25
C LEU A 339 18.39 10.31 3.45
N ALA A 340 18.75 9.80 4.63
CA ALA A 340 18.98 10.63 5.82
C ALA A 340 20.17 11.60 5.62
N GLU A 341 21.18 11.19 4.83
CA GLU A 341 22.31 12.04 4.44
C GLU A 341 21.98 13.01 3.28
N GLY A 342 20.76 12.95 2.73
CA GLY A 342 20.32 13.77 1.59
C GLY A 342 20.78 13.26 0.22
N ILE A 343 21.25 12.01 0.15
CA ILE A 343 21.65 11.33 -1.09
C ILE A 343 20.45 10.53 -1.60
N PHE A 344 19.77 11.10 -2.59
CA PHE A 344 18.64 10.44 -3.23
C PHE A 344 19.09 9.55 -4.40
N PRO A 345 18.42 8.41 -4.64
CA PRO A 345 18.61 7.64 -5.87
C PRO A 345 18.41 8.53 -7.12
N GLU A 346 19.35 8.50 -8.07
CA GLU A 346 19.46 9.45 -9.20
C GLU A 346 18.23 9.54 -10.12
N ASP A 347 17.29 8.60 -10.06
CA ASP A 347 16.12 8.53 -10.96
C ASP A 347 14.81 9.14 -10.38
N ASP A 348 14.75 9.49 -9.08
CA ASP A 348 13.46 9.77 -8.38
C ASP A 348 13.39 11.14 -7.67
N VAL A 349 14.27 12.10 -8.00
CA VAL A 349 14.37 13.37 -7.25
C VAL A 349 13.55 14.49 -7.91
N PRO A 350 12.53 15.07 -7.24
CA PRO A 350 11.83 16.25 -7.72
C PRO A 350 12.77 17.44 -7.89
N GLU A 351 12.62 18.19 -8.99
CA GLU A 351 13.52 19.28 -9.40
C GLU A 351 13.66 20.39 -8.35
N LYS A 352 12.64 20.58 -7.48
CA LYS A 352 12.66 21.55 -6.39
C LYS A 352 13.64 21.17 -5.27
N ALA A 353 13.77 19.89 -4.91
CA ALA A 353 14.69 19.44 -3.86
C ALA A 353 16.16 19.72 -4.22
N TYR A 354 16.51 19.70 -5.53
CA TYR A 354 17.84 20.07 -6.01
C TYR A 354 18.16 21.56 -5.89
N ARG A 355 17.16 22.45 -5.99
CA ARG A 355 17.38 23.90 -5.94
C ARG A 355 17.84 24.32 -4.55
N ASN A 356 17.14 23.85 -3.52
CA ASN A 356 17.43 24.20 -2.12
C ASN A 356 18.80 23.65 -1.62
N LEU A 357 19.26 22.50 -2.15
CA LEU A 357 20.60 21.97 -1.87
C LEU A 357 21.71 22.82 -2.52
N ARG A 358 21.49 23.32 -3.74
CA ARG A 358 22.45 24.23 -4.40
C ARG A 358 22.51 25.59 -3.73
N ASP A 359 21.40 26.07 -3.20
CA ASP A 359 21.35 27.36 -2.52
C ASP A 359 22.08 27.28 -1.16
N LYS A 360 21.89 26.19 -0.40
CA LYS A 360 22.69 25.90 0.81
C LYS A 360 24.19 25.70 0.54
N GLU A 361 24.57 25.12 -0.61
CA GLU A 361 25.98 25.03 -1.03
C GLU A 361 26.57 26.37 -1.50
N GLN A 362 25.76 27.24 -2.10
CA GLN A 362 26.20 28.56 -2.56
C GLN A 362 26.37 29.57 -1.43
N GLU A 363 25.54 29.49 -0.38
CA GLU A 363 25.68 30.32 0.82
C GLU A 363 26.97 30.02 1.60
N ARG A 364 27.50 28.80 1.50
CA ARG A 364 28.74 28.39 2.18
C ARG A 364 30.03 28.81 1.45
N ARG A 365 29.96 29.47 0.29
CA ARG A 365 31.16 29.94 -0.42
C ARG A 365 31.45 31.42 -0.11
N PRO A 366 32.60 31.76 0.53
CA PRO A 366 32.96 33.16 0.71
C PRO A 366 33.29 33.79 -0.65
N ARG A 367 32.59 34.88 -1.00
CA ARG A 367 32.79 35.68 -2.22
C ARG A 367 34.23 36.21 -2.29
N LYS A 368 35.10 35.54 -3.05
CA LYS A 368 36.43 36.06 -3.40
C LYS A 368 36.31 37.16 -4.44
N ARG A 369 36.79 38.36 -4.08
CA ARG A 369 36.84 39.57 -4.91
C ARG A 369 37.82 39.40 -6.08
N LEU A 370 37.42 39.94 -7.24
CA LEU A 370 38.22 40.02 -8.47
C LEU A 370 39.54 40.80 -8.29
N PRO A 371 40.56 40.54 -9.14
CA PRO A 371 41.53 41.56 -9.51
C PRO A 371 41.41 42.00 -10.97
N LYS A 372 41.65 43.31 -11.15
CA LYS A 372 41.62 44.12 -12.37
C LYS A 372 42.67 43.70 -13.41
N ALA A 373 42.32 43.90 -14.68
CA ALA A 373 43.22 43.86 -15.83
C ALA A 373 44.24 45.01 -15.85
N ARG A 374 45.43 44.75 -16.38
CA ARG A 374 46.24 45.77 -17.07
C ARG A 374 47.12 45.13 -18.16
N SER A 375 47.04 45.74 -19.34
CA SER A 375 47.70 45.42 -20.60
C SER A 375 49.07 46.12 -20.70
N GLN A 376 50.07 45.49 -21.34
CA GLN A 376 50.68 45.95 -22.61
C GLN A 376 52.12 45.40 -22.90
N ASN A 377 52.31 45.02 -24.17
CA ASN A 377 53.49 45.14 -25.05
C ASN A 377 54.46 43.96 -25.30
N HIS A 378 54.42 43.51 -26.56
CA HIS A 378 55.38 42.78 -27.42
C HIS A 378 56.62 43.65 -27.78
N PRO A 379 57.69 43.21 -28.52
CA PRO A 379 57.79 42.19 -29.61
C PRO A 379 59.07 41.30 -29.56
N GLY A 380 59.45 40.36 -30.45
CA GLY A 380 59.01 39.85 -31.75
C GLY A 380 60.09 38.89 -32.33
N LYS A 381 59.83 38.33 -33.53
CA LYS A 381 60.64 37.42 -34.40
C LYS A 381 60.69 35.93 -33.99
N GLY A 382 60.44 34.93 -34.85
CA GLY A 382 60.07 34.93 -36.27
C GLY A 382 60.14 33.50 -36.87
N ARG A 383 59.09 33.16 -37.66
CA ARG A 383 59.00 32.29 -38.87
C ARG A 383 59.41 30.79 -38.87
N LYS A 384 58.42 29.97 -39.29
CA LYS A 384 58.38 28.91 -40.36
C LYS A 384 59.39 27.76 -40.26
N GLU A 385 59.16 26.52 -40.69
CA GLU A 385 58.06 25.68 -41.22
C GLU A 385 58.70 24.27 -41.26
N ASP A 386 57.89 23.23 -41.06
CA ASP A 386 57.97 21.87 -41.61
C ASP A 386 59.21 20.95 -41.50
N SER A 387 58.85 19.71 -41.14
CA SER A 387 59.41 18.40 -41.55
C SER A 387 60.41 17.67 -40.65
N CYS A 388 59.95 16.46 -40.28
CA CYS A 388 60.58 15.23 -39.76
C CYS A 388 61.97 14.86 -40.33
N PRO A 389 62.73 13.84 -39.82
CA PRO A 389 62.27 12.66 -39.07
C PRO A 389 63.16 12.08 -37.92
N ASP A 390 62.53 11.15 -37.18
CA ASP A 390 62.94 9.91 -36.47
C ASP A 390 64.41 9.39 -36.56
N PRO A 391 64.91 8.45 -35.68
CA PRO A 391 64.18 7.31 -35.10
C PRO A 391 64.53 6.75 -33.68
N SER A 392 63.56 5.98 -33.13
CA SER A 392 63.65 4.76 -32.25
C SER A 392 64.29 4.87 -30.84
N SER A 393 63.90 4.16 -29.76
CA SER A 393 63.03 3.02 -29.41
C SER A 393 62.66 3.17 -27.90
N GLY A 394 61.71 2.52 -27.22
CA GLY A 394 60.77 1.44 -27.46
C GLY A 394 59.99 1.10 -26.16
N SER A 395 58.96 0.23 -26.30
CA SER A 395 58.18 -0.50 -25.27
C SER A 395 56.86 0.07 -24.73
N LYS A 396 55.74 -0.49 -25.21
CA LYS A 396 54.40 -0.52 -24.57
C LYS A 396 53.81 -1.95 -24.61
N ARG A 397 53.13 -2.37 -23.53
CA ARG A 397 52.33 -3.60 -23.34
C ARG A 397 50.89 -3.18 -22.99
N ARG A 398 49.78 -3.90 -23.23
CA ARG A 398 49.36 -4.96 -24.16
C ARG A 398 47.85 -5.17 -23.86
N MET A 399 46.95 -4.98 -24.83
CA MET A 399 45.54 -5.41 -24.74
C MET A 399 45.37 -6.78 -25.45
N ARG A 400 44.51 -7.66 -24.92
CA ARG A 400 44.18 -8.97 -25.51
C ARG A 400 42.76 -8.96 -26.10
N ARG A 401 42.65 -9.27 -27.40
CA ARG A 401 41.46 -9.84 -28.06
C ARG A 401 41.93 -10.97 -28.99
N ARG A 402 41.25 -12.12 -29.00
CA ARG A 402 41.34 -13.12 -30.07
C ARG A 402 39.95 -13.69 -30.37
N ARG A 403 39.45 -13.36 -31.58
CA ARG A 403 38.57 -14.19 -32.40
C ARG A 403 39.40 -14.62 -33.62
N ARG A 404 39.23 -15.86 -34.10
CA ARG A 404 39.80 -16.34 -35.37
C ARG A 404 38.74 -17.18 -36.12
N ARG A 405 38.40 -16.75 -37.33
CA ARG A 405 38.22 -17.55 -38.57
C ARG A 405 39.54 -17.34 -39.36
N GLY A 406 40.07 -18.17 -40.27
CA GLY A 406 39.72 -19.43 -40.92
C GLY A 406 40.65 -19.54 -42.16
N SER A 407 41.09 -20.74 -42.56
CA SER A 407 41.77 -21.14 -43.83
C SER A 407 42.42 -22.52 -43.59
N GLY A 408 42.37 -23.57 -44.40
CA GLY A 408 42.13 -23.76 -45.83
C GLY A 408 43.30 -24.57 -46.42
N ALA A 409 42.97 -25.70 -47.08
CA ALA A 409 43.76 -26.49 -48.08
C ALA A 409 44.43 -27.84 -47.68
N GLU A 410 43.96 -28.89 -48.40
CA GLU A 410 44.58 -30.12 -48.98
C GLU A 410 44.99 -31.31 -48.08
N SER A 411 44.29 -32.48 -48.12
CA SER A 411 44.34 -33.66 -49.05
C SER A 411 45.47 -34.65 -48.68
N VAL A 412 45.25 -35.94 -48.32
CA VAL A 412 44.91 -37.12 -49.16
C VAL A 412 44.43 -38.30 -48.27
N ALA A 413 43.53 -39.15 -48.79
CA ALA A 413 42.89 -40.33 -48.17
C ALA A 413 43.73 -41.64 -48.23
N PRO A 414 43.23 -42.80 -47.74
CA PRO A 414 42.45 -43.67 -48.64
C PRO A 414 41.28 -44.47 -48.03
N GLN A 415 40.34 -44.84 -48.92
CA GLN A 415 39.47 -46.05 -48.97
C GLN A 415 38.47 -46.33 -47.82
N GLU A 416 37.21 -46.76 -48.02
CA GLU A 416 36.51 -47.27 -49.21
C GLU A 416 34.97 -47.21 -49.01
N GLN A 417 34.28 -46.73 -50.06
CA GLN A 417 32.95 -47.03 -50.61
C GLN A 417 31.78 -47.52 -49.71
N ARG A 418 30.70 -46.72 -49.58
CA ARG A 418 29.44 -46.68 -50.37
C ARG A 418 28.48 -47.86 -50.07
N GLY A 419 27.18 -47.68 -49.86
CA GLY A 419 26.32 -46.51 -50.07
C GLY A 419 24.91 -46.72 -49.50
N GLY A 420 24.10 -45.64 -49.56
CA GLY A 420 22.66 -45.68 -49.30
C GLY A 420 21.87 -46.37 -50.44
N PRO A 421 20.53 -46.20 -50.58
CA PRO A 421 19.81 -44.94 -50.32
C PRO A 421 18.37 -45.06 -49.73
N GLY A 422 17.84 -43.90 -49.30
CA GLY A 422 16.51 -43.47 -49.74
C GLY A 422 15.34 -43.56 -48.76
N GLY A 423 14.88 -42.39 -48.30
CA GLY A 423 13.53 -41.96 -48.66
C GLY A 423 12.44 -41.84 -47.56
N ARG A 424 12.12 -40.56 -47.27
CA ARG A 424 10.76 -40.01 -47.06
C ARG A 424 9.97 -40.37 -45.78
N GLY A 425 9.80 -39.35 -44.93
CA GLY A 425 8.49 -38.70 -44.80
C GLY A 425 7.59 -39.03 -43.59
N ALA A 426 7.12 -37.94 -42.98
CA ALA A 426 5.80 -37.72 -42.38
C ALA A 426 5.56 -37.93 -40.86
N ARG A 427 5.13 -36.80 -40.27
CA ARG A 427 4.39 -36.59 -39.01
C ARG A 427 3.35 -37.67 -38.70
N LYS A 428 3.19 -38.01 -37.40
CA LYS A 428 1.94 -38.53 -36.83
C LYS A 428 1.60 -37.89 -35.48
N LYS A 429 0.33 -37.44 -35.41
CA LYS A 429 -0.47 -37.07 -34.24
C LYS A 429 -1.03 -38.33 -33.54
N ARG A 430 -1.59 -38.08 -32.32
CA ARG A 430 -2.59 -38.84 -31.53
C ARG A 430 -2.03 -39.97 -30.65
N ARG A 431 -2.56 -40.24 -29.44
CA ARG A 431 -4.00 -40.33 -29.10
C ARG A 431 -4.27 -40.32 -27.58
N ARG A 432 -5.45 -39.83 -27.22
CA ARG A 432 -6.17 -39.96 -25.94
C ARG A 432 -6.50 -41.43 -25.63
N LEU A 433 -6.62 -41.77 -24.34
CA LEU A 433 -7.52 -42.83 -23.85
C LEU A 433 -8.29 -42.32 -22.62
N ARG A 434 -9.62 -42.42 -22.72
CA ARG A 434 -10.58 -42.47 -21.60
C ARG A 434 -10.92 -43.95 -21.39
N ALA A 435 -11.02 -44.40 -20.15
CA ALA A 435 -11.90 -45.48 -19.73
C ALA A 435 -12.19 -45.30 -18.23
N GLY A 436 -13.47 -45.34 -17.87
CA GLY A 436 -13.92 -45.29 -16.47
C GLY A 436 -14.17 -46.69 -15.91
N ALA A 437 -14.23 -46.79 -14.59
CA ALA A 437 -14.92 -47.87 -13.89
C ALA A 437 -15.39 -47.36 -12.51
N ARG A 438 -16.69 -47.52 -12.25
CA ARG A 438 -17.35 -47.40 -10.94
C ARG A 438 -17.09 -48.68 -10.15
N VAL A 439 -16.80 -48.60 -8.86
CA VAL A 439 -17.18 -49.62 -7.86
C VAL A 439 -17.52 -48.95 -6.52
N LYS A 440 -18.64 -49.39 -5.93
CA LYS A 440 -19.22 -49.04 -4.62
C LYS A 440 -18.25 -49.45 -3.48
N GLY A 441 -18.08 -48.67 -2.43
CA GLY A 441 -18.97 -48.66 -1.26
C GLY A 441 -18.37 -49.48 -0.11
N ALA A 442 -17.70 -48.81 0.83
CA ALA A 442 -17.29 -49.40 2.11
C ALA A 442 -17.66 -48.45 3.24
N ARG A 443 -18.49 -48.98 4.14
CA ARG A 443 -19.16 -48.38 5.28
C ARG A 443 -18.16 -48.40 6.45
N CYS A 444 -17.70 -47.25 6.92
CA CYS A 444 -16.97 -47.18 8.20
C CYS A 444 -17.99 -46.99 9.34
N GLN A 445 -17.93 -47.91 10.30
CA GLN A 445 -18.73 -47.90 11.52
C GLN A 445 -18.18 -46.84 12.48
N GLU A 446 -19.11 -46.06 13.03
CA GLU A 446 -18.92 -45.20 14.19
C GLU A 446 -18.62 -46.06 15.42
N LEU A 447 -17.51 -45.77 16.10
CA LEU A 447 -17.27 -46.20 17.47
C LEU A 447 -17.82 -45.11 18.39
N GLN A 448 -19.02 -45.35 18.92
CA GLN A 448 -19.58 -44.58 20.03
C GLN A 448 -18.97 -45.09 21.33
N THR A 449 -18.28 -44.21 22.05
CA THR A 449 -17.84 -44.43 23.43
C THR A 449 -19.00 -44.08 24.35
N GLU A 450 -19.67 -45.09 24.90
CA GLU A 450 -20.64 -44.88 25.99
C GLU A 450 -19.89 -44.69 27.32
N GLU A 451 -19.96 -43.48 27.88
CA GLU A 451 -19.74 -43.25 29.31
C GLU A 451 -21.02 -43.61 30.08
N ARG A 452 -20.92 -44.58 30.99
CA ARG A 452 -21.96 -44.91 31.98
C ARG A 452 -21.86 -43.96 33.18
N PRO A 453 -22.98 -43.42 33.71
CA PRO A 453 -22.99 -42.85 35.04
C PRO A 453 -23.31 -43.91 36.10
N LEU A 454 -22.48 -43.91 37.14
CA LEU A 454 -22.74 -44.52 38.45
C LEU A 454 -23.94 -43.83 39.11
N GLN A 455 -24.92 -44.60 39.60
CA GLN A 455 -25.71 -44.22 40.79
C GLN A 455 -26.40 -45.44 41.45
N SER A 456 -25.70 -45.96 42.45
CA SER A 456 -26.15 -46.32 43.81
C SER A 456 -27.65 -46.29 44.15
N ARG A 457 -28.14 -47.46 44.59
CA ARG A 457 -28.99 -47.74 45.78
C ARG A 457 -30.14 -46.76 46.11
N LYS A 458 -31.37 -47.23 45.95
CA LYS A 458 -32.24 -47.71 47.05
C LYS A 458 -33.46 -48.44 46.50
#